data_AF-A0A382MFN3-F1
#
_entry.id   AF-A0A382MFN3-F1
#
_cell.length_a   1.000
_cell.length_b   1.000
_cell.length_c   1.000
_cell.angle_alpha   90.00
_cell.angle_beta   90.00
_cell.angle_gamma   90.00
#
_symmetry.space_group_name_H-M   'P 1'
#
loop_
_entity.id
_entity.type
_entity.pdbx_description
1 polymer ?
#
loop_
_entity_poly.entity_id
_entity_poly.type
_entity_poly.pdbx_seq_one_letter_code
_entity_poly.pdbx_strand_id
1 'polypeptide(L)'
;RGGISFCLDMDPRWVVKCLKRGWIEGAQAYKDHVVDQALTILRAHPNVKCMFTTPKLLEALCEKVDIGRLGITGIFCGGTEMDEAFHRKAREELVPGIDFVPTYGNTLMGLACNRPSVPGGGYAITYFAPQPRAVLQVVQPDSPADVVGCGELGRVKLTTLTKEFFVPGFLERDEAYRSEPISAYPWDGVRDVRPFGSLEQNVVVGVY
;
A
#
# COMPACT_ATOMS: atom_id res chain seq x y z
N ARG A 1 3.60 2.64 -19.01
CA ARG A 1 4.15 3.74 -19.84
C ARG A 1 5.62 3.38 -20.08
N GLY A 2 6.10 3.29 -21.33
CA GLY A 2 7.42 2.72 -21.69
C GLY A 2 8.65 3.52 -21.27
N GLY A 3 8.67 4.05 -20.04
CA GLY A 3 9.83 4.69 -19.43
C GLY A 3 10.75 3.67 -18.75
N ILE A 4 11.97 4.12 -18.44
CA ILE A 4 12.95 3.34 -17.69
C ILE A 4 12.48 3.26 -16.23
N SER A 5 12.53 2.07 -15.65
CA SER A 5 12.27 1.82 -14.24
C SER A 5 13.59 1.52 -13.53
N PHE A 6 13.76 2.14 -12.36
CA PHE A 6 14.86 1.84 -11.45
C PHE A 6 14.28 1.10 -10.24
N CYS A 7 14.91 -0.01 -9.86
CA CYS A 7 14.46 -0.85 -8.75
C CYS A 7 15.49 -0.80 -7.61
N LEU A 8 15.00 -0.81 -6.38
CA LEU A 8 15.79 -0.98 -5.18
C LEU A 8 15.33 -2.25 -4.47
N ASP A 9 16.27 -3.14 -4.20
CA ASP A 9 15.99 -4.35 -3.45
C ASP A 9 16.00 -4.04 -1.97
N MET A 10 14.84 -4.21 -1.33
CA MET A 10 14.66 -4.05 0.10
C MET A 10 14.24 -5.41 0.66
N ASP A 11 15.11 -6.03 1.46
CA ASP A 11 14.82 -7.24 2.22
C ASP A 11 14.35 -6.88 3.65
N PRO A 12 13.06 -6.65 3.83
CA PRO A 12 12.46 -6.39 5.14
C PRO A 12 12.65 -7.50 6.18
N ARG A 13 12.93 -8.74 5.77
CA ARG A 13 13.15 -9.85 6.70
C ARG A 13 14.42 -9.60 7.49
N TRP A 14 15.35 -8.83 6.93
CA TRP A 14 16.52 -8.33 7.63
C TRP A 14 16.13 -7.39 8.78
N VAL A 15 15.26 -6.41 8.51
CA VAL A 15 14.72 -5.50 9.53
C VAL A 15 14.06 -6.29 10.65
N VAL A 16 13.20 -7.25 10.32
CA VAL A 16 12.57 -8.15 11.32
C VAL A 16 13.61 -8.90 12.16
N LYS A 17 14.68 -9.43 11.54
CA LYS A 17 15.76 -10.13 12.26
C LYS A 17 16.52 -9.18 13.20
N CYS A 18 16.82 -7.96 12.76
CA CYS A 18 17.46 -6.93 13.58
C CYS A 18 16.59 -6.60 14.80
N LEU A 19 15.30 -6.30 14.59
CA LEU A 19 14.36 -5.97 15.65
C LEU A 19 14.17 -7.13 16.65
N LYS A 20 14.01 -8.37 16.17
CA LYS A 20 13.87 -9.55 17.04
C LYS A 20 15.11 -9.82 17.91
N ARG A 21 16.29 -9.34 17.51
CA ARG A 21 17.55 -9.47 18.25
C ARG A 21 17.88 -8.22 19.08
N GLY A 22 17.01 -7.22 19.10
CA GLY A 22 17.24 -5.94 19.78
C GLY A 22 18.29 -5.04 19.10
N TRP A 23 18.70 -5.35 17.86
CA TRP A 23 19.70 -4.57 17.13
C TRP A 23 19.05 -3.42 16.36
N ILE A 24 18.62 -2.39 17.10
CA ILE A 24 17.91 -1.23 16.56
C ILE A 24 18.79 -0.43 15.59
N GLU A 25 20.08 -0.28 15.91
CA GLU A 25 21.04 0.43 15.07
C GLU A 25 21.19 -0.25 13.71
N GLY A 26 21.14 -1.58 13.65
CA GLY A 26 21.21 -2.34 12.40
C GLY A 26 19.98 -2.14 11.53
N ALA A 27 18.79 -2.08 12.14
CA ALA A 27 17.56 -1.77 11.43
C ALA A 27 17.58 -0.34 10.86
N GLN A 28 18.05 0.62 11.65
CA GLN A 28 18.18 2.01 11.24
C GLN A 28 19.24 2.19 10.13
N ALA A 29 20.41 1.58 10.27
CA ALA A 29 21.46 1.60 9.24
C ALA A 29 20.98 0.98 7.92
N TYR A 30 20.16 -0.09 7.97
CA TYR A 30 19.57 -0.68 6.78
C TYR A 30 18.56 0.26 6.11
N LYS A 31 17.70 0.93 6.90
CA LYS A 31 16.77 1.96 6.39
C LYS A 31 17.54 3.09 5.70
N ASP A 32 18.59 3.61 6.35
CA ASP A 32 19.42 4.68 5.81
C ASP A 32 20.10 4.26 4.50
N HIS A 33 20.61 3.03 4.43
CA HIS A 33 21.20 2.48 3.22
C HIS A 33 20.23 2.49 2.04
N VAL A 34 19.00 2.00 2.23
CA VAL A 34 17.97 1.99 1.17
C VAL A 34 17.59 3.41 0.73
N VAL A 35 17.46 4.34 1.69
CA VAL A 35 17.16 5.75 1.40
C VAL A 35 18.30 6.40 0.61
N ASP A 36 19.55 6.14 0.96
CA ASP A 36 20.71 6.70 0.27
C ASP A 36 20.80 6.16 -1.19
N GLN A 37 20.45 4.89 -1.42
CA GLN A 37 20.31 4.34 -2.77
C GLN A 37 19.23 5.07 -3.59
N ALA A 38 18.06 5.33 -3.00
CA ALA A 38 16.98 6.09 -3.66
C ALA A 38 17.42 7.51 -4.01
N LEU A 39 18.06 8.21 -3.07
CA LEU A 39 18.59 9.57 -3.31
C LEU A 39 19.65 9.59 -4.41
N THR A 40 20.48 8.54 -4.50
CA THR A 40 21.50 8.42 -5.55
C THR A 40 20.85 8.37 -6.93
N ILE A 41 19.80 7.55 -7.10
CA ILE A 41 19.04 7.46 -8.35
C ILE A 41 18.34 8.79 -8.67
N LEU A 42 17.63 9.38 -7.71
CA LEU A 42 16.87 10.60 -7.94
C LEU A 42 17.76 11.79 -8.31
N ARG A 43 18.96 11.88 -7.73
CA ARG A 43 19.94 12.93 -8.07
C ARG A 43 20.59 12.72 -9.44
N ALA A 44 20.85 11.47 -9.82
CA ALA A 44 21.43 11.13 -11.12
C ALA A 44 20.43 11.25 -12.27
N HIS A 45 19.13 11.13 -12.00
CA HIS A 45 18.08 11.03 -13.01
C HIS A 45 16.92 12.01 -12.77
N PRO A 46 17.02 13.27 -13.20
CA PRO A 46 15.99 14.30 -12.99
C PRO A 46 14.65 14.04 -13.74
N ASN A 47 14.65 13.03 -14.61
CA ASN A 47 13.48 12.62 -15.38
C ASN A 47 12.61 11.58 -14.66
N VAL A 48 12.99 11.11 -13.46
CA VAL A 48 12.12 10.26 -12.64
C VAL A 48 10.94 11.11 -12.15
N LYS A 49 9.72 10.73 -12.55
CA LYS A 49 8.48 11.45 -12.22
C LYS A 49 7.57 10.73 -11.24
N CYS A 50 7.74 9.42 -11.10
CA CYS A 50 6.94 8.60 -10.22
C CYS A 50 7.83 7.69 -9.40
N MET A 51 7.40 7.40 -8.17
CA MET A 51 8.04 6.38 -7.34
C MET A 51 7.01 5.47 -6.68
N PHE A 52 7.43 4.24 -6.39
CA PHE A 52 6.71 3.32 -5.52
C PHE A 52 7.50 3.22 -4.21
N THR A 53 6.84 3.41 -3.08
CA THR A 53 7.48 3.38 -1.76
C THR A 53 6.51 2.87 -0.70
N THR A 54 6.93 2.94 0.54
CA THR A 54 6.13 2.59 1.71
C THR A 54 6.17 3.73 2.74
N PRO A 55 5.22 3.80 3.70
CA PRO A 55 5.10 4.93 4.64
C PRO A 55 6.42 5.37 5.30
N LYS A 56 7.13 4.45 5.94
CA LYS A 56 8.38 4.75 6.67
C LYS A 56 9.52 5.18 5.76
N LEU A 57 9.61 4.63 4.56
CA LEU A 57 10.63 5.03 3.58
C LEU A 57 10.30 6.40 2.98
N LEU A 58 9.02 6.71 2.77
CA LEU A 58 8.59 8.04 2.34
C LEU A 58 8.93 9.10 3.39
N GLU A 59 8.63 8.85 4.66
CA GLU A 59 9.00 9.76 5.76
C GLU A 59 10.51 9.99 5.79
N ALA A 60 11.31 8.92 5.78
CA ALA A 60 12.77 9.03 5.83
C ALA A 60 13.36 9.75 4.60
N LEU A 61 12.73 9.65 3.43
CA LEU A 61 13.11 10.44 2.25
C LEU A 61 12.75 11.92 2.43
N CYS A 62 11.53 12.23 2.87
CA CYS A 62 11.07 13.61 3.10
C CYS A 62 11.85 14.32 4.21
N GLU A 63 12.41 13.60 5.19
CA GLU A 63 13.33 14.14 6.19
C GLU A 63 14.65 14.64 5.58
N LYS A 64 15.09 14.04 4.47
CA LYS A 64 16.38 14.36 3.83
C LYS A 64 16.26 15.33 2.67
N VAL A 65 15.15 15.31 1.94
CA VAL A 65 14.95 16.10 0.71
C VAL A 65 13.49 16.50 0.50
N ASP A 66 13.29 17.63 -0.18
CA ASP A 66 12.01 17.95 -0.81
C ASP A 66 11.88 17.12 -2.10
N ILE A 67 11.12 16.03 -2.03
CA ILE A 67 10.93 15.08 -3.14
C ILE A 67 10.24 15.75 -4.34
N GLY A 68 9.40 16.77 -4.11
CA GLY A 68 8.78 17.55 -5.18
C GLY A 68 9.80 18.36 -5.97
N ARG A 69 10.80 18.95 -5.31
CA ARG A 69 11.92 19.64 -5.98
C ARG A 69 12.81 18.70 -6.79
N LEU A 70 12.82 17.41 -6.48
CA LEU A 70 13.49 16.38 -7.29
C LEU A 70 12.68 15.99 -8.54
N GLY A 71 11.50 16.57 -8.73
CA GLY A 71 10.69 16.40 -9.94
C GLY A 71 9.68 15.25 -9.90
N ILE A 72 9.46 14.64 -8.72
CA ILE A 72 8.41 13.64 -8.53
C ILE A 72 7.05 14.31 -8.52
N THR A 73 6.13 13.76 -9.30
CA THR A 73 4.75 14.24 -9.45
C THR A 73 3.71 13.21 -9.02
N GLY A 74 4.11 11.94 -8.84
CA GLY A 74 3.21 10.90 -8.35
C GLY A 74 3.92 9.85 -7.48
N ILE A 75 3.25 9.41 -6.43
CA ILE A 75 3.76 8.44 -5.47
C ILE A 75 2.71 7.36 -5.27
N PHE A 76 3.07 6.12 -5.61
CA PHE A 76 2.33 4.96 -5.13
C PHE A 76 2.92 4.55 -3.79
N CYS A 77 2.08 4.48 -2.77
CA CYS A 77 2.51 4.11 -1.43
C CYS A 77 1.75 2.85 -0.99
N GLY A 78 2.47 1.74 -0.91
CA GLY A 78 1.93 0.45 -0.49
C GLY A 78 2.47 0.05 0.88
N GLY A 79 1.73 -0.79 1.59
CA GLY A 79 2.07 -1.21 2.94
C GLY A 79 0.84 -1.34 3.83
N THR A 80 0.94 -2.14 4.88
CA THR A 80 -0.15 -2.30 5.86
C THR A 80 -0.11 -1.24 6.96
N GLU A 81 0.89 -0.35 6.96
CA GLU A 81 1.00 0.82 7.86
C GLU A 81 0.32 2.08 7.25
N MET A 82 -0.66 1.87 6.37
CA MET A 82 -1.34 2.92 5.61
C MET A 82 -2.73 3.17 6.19
N ASP A 83 -2.83 4.07 7.18
CA ASP A 83 -4.10 4.46 7.81
C ASP A 83 -4.53 5.90 7.46
N GLU A 84 -5.71 6.30 7.93
CA GLU A 84 -6.27 7.63 7.69
C GLU A 84 -5.35 8.77 8.20
N ALA A 85 -4.69 8.56 9.35
CA ALA A 85 -3.81 9.56 9.95
C ALA A 85 -2.55 9.77 9.10
N PHE A 86 -1.93 8.68 8.64
CA PHE A 86 -0.79 8.73 7.74
C PHE A 86 -1.18 9.30 6.38
N HIS A 87 -2.34 8.93 5.84
CA HIS A 87 -2.81 9.47 4.56
C HIS A 87 -3.00 11.00 4.61
N ARG A 88 -3.53 11.52 5.72
CA ARG A 88 -3.59 12.97 5.97
C ARG A 88 -2.19 13.58 6.03
N LYS A 89 -1.32 13.05 6.89
CA LYS A 89 0.07 13.52 7.05
C LYS A 89 0.82 13.54 5.72
N ALA A 90 0.67 12.49 4.92
CA ALA A 90 1.32 12.38 3.62
C ALA A 90 0.88 13.50 2.66
N ARG A 91 -0.43 13.75 2.57
CA ARG A 91 -0.98 14.76 1.66
C ARG A 91 -0.75 16.19 2.12
N GLU A 92 -0.87 16.45 3.41
CA GLU A 92 -0.82 17.81 3.96
C GLU A 92 0.61 18.24 4.29
N GLU A 93 1.46 17.31 4.74
CA GLU A 93 2.77 17.65 5.32
C GLU A 93 3.94 17.08 4.51
N LEU A 94 3.93 15.79 4.16
CA LEU A 94 5.12 15.15 3.56
C LEU A 94 5.30 15.50 2.08
N VAL A 95 4.23 15.44 1.29
CA VAL A 95 4.27 15.57 -0.17
C VAL A 95 3.13 16.43 -0.72
N PRO A 96 2.94 17.66 -0.20
CA PRO A 96 1.87 18.54 -0.68
C PRO A 96 2.02 18.84 -2.17
N GLY A 97 0.92 18.71 -2.92
CA GLY A 97 0.86 18.96 -4.36
C GLY A 97 1.35 17.80 -5.24
N ILE A 98 1.82 16.69 -4.66
CA ILE A 98 2.15 15.45 -5.38
C ILE A 98 0.92 14.54 -5.41
N ASP A 99 0.69 13.85 -6.53
CA ASP A 99 -0.36 12.84 -6.60
C ASP A 99 0.00 11.61 -5.76
N PHE A 100 -0.45 11.62 -4.51
CA PHE A 100 -0.24 10.54 -3.55
C PHE A 100 -1.34 9.49 -3.68
N VAL A 101 -0.97 8.24 -3.97
CA VAL A 101 -1.89 7.14 -4.24
C VAL A 101 -1.58 5.99 -3.27
N PRO A 102 -2.30 5.89 -2.14
CA PRO A 102 -2.33 4.68 -1.34
C PRO A 102 -2.71 3.47 -2.21
N THR A 103 -2.00 2.37 -2.02
CA THR A 103 -2.25 1.12 -2.76
C THR A 103 -2.32 -0.07 -1.82
N TYR A 104 -3.28 -0.94 -2.07
CA TYR A 104 -3.37 -2.27 -1.46
C TYR A 104 -3.04 -3.31 -2.53
N GLY A 105 -2.18 -4.28 -2.21
CA GLY A 105 -1.66 -5.16 -3.25
C GLY A 105 -0.92 -6.38 -2.72
N ASN A 106 -0.90 -7.40 -3.57
CA ASN A 106 -0.08 -8.59 -3.40
C ASN A 106 0.23 -9.20 -4.78
N THR A 107 1.07 -10.22 -4.82
CA THR A 107 1.51 -10.86 -6.06
C THR A 107 0.35 -11.42 -6.91
N LEU A 108 -0.74 -11.86 -6.28
CA LEU A 108 -1.89 -12.45 -6.99
C LEU A 108 -2.76 -11.37 -7.64
N MET A 109 -2.95 -10.23 -6.98
CA MET A 109 -3.80 -9.15 -7.47
C MET A 109 -3.05 -8.15 -8.37
N GLY A 110 -1.81 -7.84 -8.04
CA GLY A 110 -1.18 -6.59 -8.45
C GLY A 110 -1.54 -5.48 -7.46
N LEU A 111 -2.02 -4.33 -7.95
CA LEU A 111 -2.33 -3.15 -7.14
C LEU A 111 -3.80 -2.76 -7.29
N ALA A 112 -4.48 -2.58 -6.17
CA ALA A 112 -5.75 -1.89 -6.02
C ALA A 112 -5.46 -0.45 -5.59
N CYS A 113 -5.83 0.53 -6.42
CA CYS A 113 -5.70 1.94 -6.10
C CYS A 113 -6.80 2.36 -5.14
N ASN A 114 -6.50 3.35 -4.30
CA ASN A 114 -7.52 3.97 -3.48
C ASN A 114 -8.50 4.80 -4.34
N ARG A 115 -9.65 5.12 -3.74
CA ARG A 115 -10.62 6.10 -4.25
C ARG A 115 -9.88 7.36 -4.70
N PRO A 116 -10.14 7.90 -5.90
CA PRO A 116 -9.52 9.14 -6.34
C PRO A 116 -9.78 10.25 -5.32
N SER A 117 -8.74 11.02 -5.00
CA SER A 117 -8.87 12.17 -4.11
C SER A 117 -9.81 13.19 -4.73
N VAL A 118 -10.75 13.69 -3.93
CA VAL A 118 -11.66 14.78 -4.30
C VAL A 118 -11.61 15.85 -3.24
N PRO A 119 -11.71 17.15 -3.59
CA PRO A 119 -11.78 18.22 -2.60
C PRO A 119 -12.89 17.96 -1.56
N GLY A 120 -12.54 18.02 -0.28
CA GLY A 120 -13.48 17.73 0.83
C GLY A 120 -13.79 16.26 1.06
N GLY A 121 -13.27 15.34 0.24
CA GLY A 121 -13.25 13.91 0.56
C GLY A 121 -12.20 13.67 1.63
N GLY A 122 -12.61 13.20 2.81
CA GLY A 122 -11.71 12.95 3.94
C GLY A 122 -10.60 11.93 3.63
N TYR A 123 -9.88 11.51 4.66
CA TYR A 123 -8.65 10.73 4.50
C TYR A 123 -8.86 9.21 4.62
N ALA A 124 -10.08 8.75 4.86
CA ALA A 124 -10.43 7.34 4.83
C ALA A 124 -10.02 6.68 3.51
N ILE A 125 -9.46 5.47 3.59
CA ILE A 125 -8.85 4.81 2.43
C ILE A 125 -9.73 3.66 2.00
N THR A 126 -10.28 3.76 0.79
CA THR A 126 -11.07 2.69 0.16
C THR A 126 -10.36 2.25 -1.10
N TYR A 127 -9.99 0.98 -1.18
CA TYR A 127 -9.31 0.39 -2.33
C TYR A 127 -10.30 -0.32 -3.25
N PHE A 128 -10.10 -0.19 -4.56
CA PHE A 128 -10.90 -0.86 -5.56
C PHE A 128 -10.02 -1.79 -6.39
N ALA A 129 -10.39 -3.07 -6.43
CA ALA A 129 -9.63 -4.09 -7.14
C ALA A 129 -9.59 -3.79 -8.66
N PRO A 130 -8.50 -4.11 -9.36
CA PRO A 130 -8.39 -3.90 -10.80
C PRO A 130 -9.19 -4.96 -11.58
N GLN A 131 -10.51 -4.81 -11.61
CA GLN A 131 -11.38 -5.69 -12.40
C GLN A 131 -11.15 -5.50 -13.91
N PRO A 132 -11.30 -6.57 -14.72
CA PRO A 132 -11.73 -7.93 -14.35
C PRO A 132 -10.58 -8.85 -13.88
N ARG A 133 -9.33 -8.36 -13.84
CA ARG A 133 -8.17 -9.19 -13.49
C ARG A 133 -8.21 -9.69 -12.05
N ALA A 134 -8.71 -8.88 -11.14
CA ALA A 134 -8.82 -9.24 -9.73
C ALA A 134 -10.12 -8.68 -9.13
N VAL A 135 -10.77 -9.49 -8.31
CA VAL A 135 -12.00 -9.16 -7.59
C VAL A 135 -11.73 -9.31 -6.10
N LEU A 136 -12.02 -8.26 -5.34
CA LEU A 136 -12.04 -8.31 -3.89
C LEU A 136 -13.48 -8.39 -3.39
N GLN A 137 -13.71 -9.23 -2.40
CA GLN A 137 -14.96 -9.32 -1.65
C GLN A 137 -14.64 -9.25 -0.16
N VAL A 138 -15.57 -8.74 0.63
CA VAL A 138 -15.51 -8.81 2.09
C VAL A 138 -16.53 -9.85 2.55
N VAL A 139 -16.07 -10.90 3.21
CA VAL A 139 -16.88 -12.09 3.52
C VAL A 139 -16.91 -12.38 5.02
N GLN A 140 -17.94 -13.11 5.44
CA GLN A 140 -18.04 -13.61 6.81
C GLN A 140 -16.83 -14.50 7.13
N PRO A 141 -16.06 -14.23 8.20
CA PRO A 141 -14.84 -14.98 8.49
C PRO A 141 -15.04 -16.50 8.65
N ASP A 142 -16.13 -16.90 9.30
CA ASP A 142 -16.48 -18.30 9.56
C ASP A 142 -17.33 -18.92 8.46
N SER A 143 -17.80 -18.13 7.49
CA SER A 143 -18.62 -18.59 6.36
C SER A 143 -18.26 -17.82 5.09
N PRO A 144 -17.08 -18.07 4.48
CA PRO A 144 -16.54 -17.24 3.40
C PRO A 144 -17.32 -17.29 2.06
N ALA A 145 -18.39 -18.09 2.01
CA ALA A 145 -19.37 -18.07 0.93
C ALA A 145 -20.23 -16.81 0.97
N ASP A 146 -20.45 -16.25 2.16
CA ASP A 146 -21.37 -15.13 2.40
C ASP A 146 -20.63 -13.79 2.41
N VAL A 147 -21.05 -12.88 1.55
CA VAL A 147 -20.54 -11.50 1.50
C VAL A 147 -21.23 -10.69 2.60
N VAL A 148 -20.46 -9.91 3.38
CA VAL A 148 -21.01 -9.05 4.44
C VAL A 148 -21.79 -7.87 3.86
N GLY A 149 -22.63 -7.21 4.67
CA GLY A 149 -23.33 -5.98 4.27
C GLY A 149 -22.38 -4.80 4.01
N CYS A 150 -22.82 -3.80 3.25
CA CYS A 150 -22.04 -2.56 3.08
C CYS A 150 -21.87 -1.84 4.42
N GLY A 151 -20.65 -1.38 4.71
CA GLY A 151 -20.28 -0.82 6.01
C GLY A 151 -19.93 -1.86 7.07
N GLU A 152 -20.13 -3.16 6.82
CA GLU A 152 -19.78 -4.22 7.76
C GLU A 152 -18.32 -4.68 7.58
N LEU A 153 -17.74 -5.13 8.69
CA LEU A 153 -16.39 -5.68 8.74
C LEU A 153 -16.42 -7.17 8.38
N GLY A 154 -15.45 -7.61 7.59
CA GLY A 154 -15.24 -9.03 7.34
C GLY A 154 -13.84 -9.31 6.79
N ARG A 155 -13.59 -10.58 6.48
CA ARG A 155 -12.31 -11.01 5.92
C ARG A 155 -12.25 -10.71 4.42
N VAL A 156 -11.10 -10.24 3.94
CA VAL A 156 -10.90 -9.98 2.52
C VAL A 156 -10.71 -11.31 1.77
N LYS A 157 -11.46 -11.48 0.67
CA LYS A 157 -11.39 -12.62 -0.25
C LYS A 157 -11.02 -12.12 -1.64
N LEU A 158 -9.91 -12.61 -2.18
CA LEU A 158 -9.38 -12.29 -3.50
C LEU A 158 -9.71 -13.40 -4.49
N THR A 159 -10.21 -13.01 -5.67
CA THR A 159 -10.24 -13.87 -6.85
C THR A 159 -9.38 -13.22 -7.94
N THR A 160 -8.41 -13.95 -8.48
CA THR A 160 -7.57 -13.50 -9.60
C THR A 160 -7.92 -14.29 -10.85
N LEU A 161 -8.08 -13.59 -11.97
CA LEU A 161 -8.30 -14.15 -13.29
C LEU A 161 -7.50 -13.38 -14.35
N THR A 162 -6.43 -13.99 -14.87
CA THR A 162 -5.69 -13.52 -16.05
C THR A 162 -5.79 -14.57 -17.16
N LYS A 163 -5.20 -14.29 -18.33
CA LYS A 163 -5.18 -15.27 -19.43
C LYS A 163 -4.40 -16.53 -19.07
N GLU A 164 -3.42 -16.39 -18.19
CA GLU A 164 -2.45 -17.43 -17.82
C GLU A 164 -2.76 -18.08 -16.45
N PHE A 165 -3.65 -17.49 -15.65
CA PHE A 165 -3.76 -17.84 -14.23
C PHE A 165 -5.17 -17.59 -13.65
N PHE A 166 -5.66 -18.54 -12.86
CA PHE A 166 -6.93 -18.43 -12.15
C PHE A 166 -6.81 -18.94 -10.71
N VAL A 167 -7.15 -18.10 -9.74
CA VAL A 167 -7.26 -18.45 -8.32
C VAL A 167 -8.58 -17.93 -7.78
N PRO A 168 -9.57 -18.81 -7.55
CA PRO A 168 -10.85 -18.42 -6.98
C PRO A 168 -10.77 -18.35 -5.45
N GLY A 169 -11.29 -17.26 -4.89
CA GLY A 169 -11.64 -17.18 -3.47
C GLY A 169 -10.49 -17.37 -2.47
N PHE A 170 -9.28 -16.91 -2.80
CA PHE A 170 -8.16 -16.88 -1.87
C PHE A 170 -8.48 -15.97 -0.68
N LEU A 171 -8.45 -16.52 0.53
CA LEU A 171 -8.70 -15.73 1.73
C LEU A 171 -7.42 -15.01 2.16
N GLU A 172 -7.43 -13.69 2.06
CA GLU A 172 -6.32 -12.83 2.46
C GLU A 172 -6.08 -12.92 3.97
N ARG A 173 -4.96 -12.35 4.41
CA ARG A 173 -4.62 -12.22 5.83
C ARG A 173 -5.10 -10.89 6.42
N ASP A 174 -6.03 -10.24 5.72
CA ASP A 174 -6.53 -8.91 6.03
C ASP A 174 -8.05 -8.93 6.23
N GLU A 175 -8.54 -8.02 7.04
CA GLU A 175 -9.94 -7.63 7.16
C GLU A 175 -10.14 -6.18 6.70
N ALA A 176 -11.36 -5.87 6.29
CA ALA A 176 -11.74 -4.55 5.83
C ALA A 176 -13.24 -4.35 5.98
N TYR A 177 -13.67 -3.08 5.97
CA TYR A 177 -15.07 -2.76 5.80
C TYR A 177 -15.46 -2.85 4.33
N ARG A 178 -16.62 -3.44 4.03
CA ARG A 178 -17.19 -3.40 2.67
C ARG A 178 -17.62 -1.96 2.35
N SER A 179 -17.24 -1.45 1.19
CA SER A 179 -17.61 -0.12 0.72
C SER A 179 -18.45 -0.19 -0.55
N GLU A 180 -19.38 0.75 -0.69
CA GLU A 180 -20.23 0.88 -1.87
C GLU A 180 -19.41 1.18 -3.14
N PRO A 181 -19.90 0.75 -4.32
CA PRO A 181 -19.35 1.17 -5.60
C PRO A 181 -19.32 2.68 -5.78
N ILE A 182 -18.45 3.15 -6.68
CA ILE A 182 -18.40 4.56 -7.09
C ILE A 182 -18.47 4.68 -8.60
N SER A 183 -18.79 5.86 -9.12
CA SER A 183 -18.87 6.09 -10.58
C SER A 183 -17.61 5.65 -11.34
N ALA A 184 -16.42 5.89 -10.77
CA ALA A 184 -15.15 5.48 -11.37
C ALA A 184 -14.90 3.96 -11.30
N TYR A 185 -15.48 3.27 -10.31
CA TYR A 185 -15.31 1.84 -10.04
C TYR A 185 -16.67 1.23 -9.69
N PRO A 186 -17.41 0.73 -10.70
CA PRO A 186 -18.78 0.22 -10.52
C PRO A 186 -18.83 -1.17 -9.87
N TRP A 187 -18.00 -1.39 -8.85
CA TRP A 187 -17.94 -2.58 -8.00
C TRP A 187 -17.51 -2.18 -6.59
N ASP A 188 -17.77 -3.06 -5.63
CA ASP A 188 -17.50 -2.79 -4.22
C ASP A 188 -16.02 -2.53 -3.92
N GLY A 189 -15.78 -1.65 -2.95
CA GLY A 189 -14.45 -1.36 -2.42
C GLY A 189 -14.18 -2.08 -1.09
N VAL A 190 -12.91 -2.15 -0.72
CA VAL A 190 -12.47 -2.57 0.62
C VAL A 190 -11.87 -1.37 1.34
N ARG A 191 -12.41 -1.02 2.51
CA ARG A 191 -12.05 0.19 3.25
C ARG A 191 -11.33 -0.14 4.56
N ASP A 192 -10.33 0.68 4.90
CA ASP A 192 -9.55 0.60 6.13
C ASP A 192 -8.96 -0.80 6.37
N VAL A 193 -8.30 -1.32 5.33
CA VAL A 193 -7.68 -2.65 5.31
C VAL A 193 -6.63 -2.76 6.42
N ARG A 194 -6.70 -3.84 7.20
CA ARG A 194 -5.77 -4.13 8.31
C ARG A 194 -5.57 -5.64 8.47
N PRO A 195 -4.53 -6.08 9.21
CA PRO A 195 -4.34 -7.49 9.51
C PRO A 195 -5.61 -8.11 10.13
N PHE A 196 -5.94 -9.32 9.71
CA PHE A 196 -7.08 -10.06 10.23
C PHE A 196 -6.84 -10.45 11.68
N GLY A 197 -7.76 -10.08 12.59
CA GLY A 197 -7.55 -10.13 14.04
C GLY A 197 -7.09 -11.49 14.59
N SER A 198 -7.55 -12.61 14.02
CA SER A 198 -7.14 -13.95 14.45
C SER A 198 -5.67 -14.30 14.15
N LEU A 199 -4.98 -13.48 13.34
CA LEU A 199 -3.59 -13.64 12.92
C LEU A 199 -2.64 -12.62 13.57
N GLU A 200 -3.16 -11.68 14.37
CA GLU A 200 -2.36 -10.59 14.97
C GLU A 200 -1.27 -11.07 15.92
N GLN A 201 -1.40 -12.26 16.53
CA GLN A 201 -0.56 -12.63 17.67
C GLN A 201 0.94 -12.84 17.40
N ASN A 202 1.47 -12.71 16.18
CA ASN A 202 2.90 -13.00 15.93
C ASN A 202 3.59 -12.17 14.83
N VAL A 203 2.95 -11.14 14.26
CA VAL A 203 3.56 -10.42 13.14
C VAL A 203 4.29 -9.17 13.65
N VAL A 204 5.61 -9.30 13.81
CA VAL A 204 6.48 -8.12 13.75
C VAL A 204 6.34 -7.58 12.33
N VAL A 205 5.50 -6.56 12.16
CA VAL A 205 5.38 -5.83 10.89
C VAL A 205 6.68 -5.07 10.72
N GLY A 206 7.63 -5.71 10.05
CA GLY A 206 8.93 -5.15 9.79
C GLY A 206 8.83 -4.14 8.67
N VAL A 207 8.37 -2.92 8.98
CA VAL A 207 8.55 -1.73 8.14
C VAL A 207 8.28 -2.00 6.67
N TYR A 208 7.01 -1.91 6.29
CA TYR A 208 6.66 -1.68 4.90
C TYR A 208 5.70 -0.51 4.93
#